data_AF-A0A6V8D7W0-F1
#
_entry.id   AF-A0A6V8D7W0-F1
#
_cell.length_a   1.000
_cell.length_b   1.000
_cell.length_c   1.000
_cell.angle_alpha   90.00
_cell.angle_beta   90.00
_cell.angle_gamma   90.00
#
_symmetry.space_group_name_H-M   'P 1'
#
loop_
_entity.id
_entity.type
_entity.pdbx_description
1 polymer ?
#
loop_
_entity_poly.entity_id
_entity_poly.type
_entity_poly.pdbx_seq_one_letter_code
_entity_poly.pdbx_strand_id
1 'polypeptide(L)'
;MNDLLASAPFADIQPRIESICNHIRTASMVHIHAPADAVGVLSLSFIEAACLDLGVPYARRFMPPHRTLPRDEVIHPQHIEDGCLLFLDPFEDTWALDDLKEKPYHHLTPVAVSVRLGSSKSERHGALDVVAQCAAIASALAPNGARVRRLRPFAGTGLWLREALDTTFDPVHTSIRDVLSDEGSIRVVALPDVPSPSNEMIPNLSARMLTRLTKAWPKMDVEARTQALSELVLPCLNDPKLSTPRIEELIWHRLLIGSHPVDVVSQVHQTMNGWPDGSDESKIHASKLADFFIVHGSLIASPSSTD
;
A
#
# COMPACT_ATOMS: atom_id res chain seq x y z
N MET A 1 -7.54 -7.53 -16.19
CA MET A 1 -7.07 -7.35 -14.80
C MET A 1 -7.83 -8.34 -13.97
N ASN A 2 -7.13 -9.00 -13.05
CA ASN A 2 -7.71 -9.99 -12.18
C ASN A 2 -8.61 -9.31 -11.15
N ASP A 3 -9.65 -10.00 -10.70
CA ASP A 3 -10.46 -9.48 -9.61
C ASP A 3 -9.67 -9.59 -8.29
N LEU A 4 -9.33 -8.43 -7.71
CA LEU A 4 -8.57 -8.38 -6.47
C LEU A 4 -9.39 -8.93 -5.30
N LEU A 5 -10.70 -8.65 -5.28
CA LEU A 5 -11.60 -9.13 -4.22
C LEU A 5 -11.78 -10.64 -4.26
N ALA A 6 -11.68 -11.25 -5.44
CA ALA A 6 -11.73 -12.71 -5.60
C ALA A 6 -10.41 -13.42 -5.24
N SER A 7 -9.35 -12.68 -4.89
CA SER A 7 -8.06 -13.26 -4.54
C SER A 7 -8.02 -13.81 -3.11
N ALA A 8 -7.12 -14.76 -2.86
CA ALA A 8 -7.06 -15.52 -1.61
C ALA A 8 -7.08 -14.67 -0.31
N PRO A 9 -6.39 -13.51 -0.21
CA PRO A 9 -6.38 -12.73 1.02
C PRO A 9 -7.71 -12.09 1.40
N PHE A 10 -8.65 -12.00 0.46
CA PHE A 10 -9.94 -11.34 0.67
C PHE A 10 -11.09 -12.33 0.88
N ALA A 11 -10.85 -13.63 0.77
CA ALA A 11 -11.90 -14.66 0.84
C ALA A 11 -12.76 -14.54 2.11
N ASP A 12 -12.13 -14.32 3.26
CA ASP A 12 -12.83 -14.22 4.56
C ASP A 12 -13.66 -12.93 4.69
N ILE A 13 -13.19 -11.81 4.09
CA ILE A 13 -13.79 -10.48 4.23
C ILE A 13 -14.68 -10.09 3.04
N GLN A 14 -14.76 -10.91 2.00
CA GLN A 14 -15.49 -10.61 0.78
C GLN A 14 -16.95 -10.16 1.02
N PRO A 15 -17.76 -10.84 1.86
CA PRO A 15 -19.14 -10.40 2.11
C PRO A 15 -19.23 -8.99 2.72
N ARG A 16 -18.27 -8.65 3.59
CA ARG A 16 -18.19 -7.32 4.22
C ARG A 16 -17.85 -6.25 3.18
N ILE A 17 -16.89 -6.51 2.30
CA ILE A 17 -16.52 -5.59 1.21
C ILE A 17 -17.68 -5.40 0.24
N GLU A 18 -18.40 -6.47 -0.12
CA GLU A 18 -19.57 -6.40 -0.99
C GLU A 18 -20.70 -5.57 -0.37
N SER A 19 -20.93 -5.74 0.94
CA SER A 19 -21.89 -4.91 1.70
C SER A 19 -21.53 -3.42 1.67
N ILE A 20 -20.24 -3.09 1.88
CA ILE A 20 -19.74 -1.70 1.77
C ILE A 20 -19.96 -1.16 0.35
N CYS A 21 -19.62 -1.94 -0.68
CA CYS A 21 -19.81 -1.55 -2.08
C CYS A 21 -21.28 -1.29 -2.40
N ASN A 22 -22.19 -2.13 -1.92
CA ASN A 22 -23.63 -1.94 -2.12
C ASN A 22 -24.12 -0.65 -1.46
N HIS A 23 -23.69 -0.37 -0.23
CA HIS A 23 -24.05 0.87 0.45
C HIS A 23 -23.51 2.11 -0.30
N ILE A 24 -22.27 2.06 -0.79
CA ILE A 24 -21.67 3.15 -1.61
C ILE A 24 -22.49 3.40 -2.88
N ARG A 25 -22.91 2.35 -3.59
CA ARG A 25 -23.68 2.47 -4.85
C ARG A 25 -25.05 3.11 -4.65
N THR A 26 -25.67 2.92 -3.48
CA THR A 26 -27.02 3.43 -3.18
C THR A 26 -27.02 4.73 -2.39
N ALA A 27 -25.87 5.16 -1.86
CA ALA A 27 -25.77 6.36 -1.04
C ALA A 27 -25.93 7.63 -1.89
N SER A 28 -26.60 8.63 -1.32
CA SER A 28 -26.68 9.98 -1.90
C SER A 28 -25.32 10.69 -1.93
N MET A 29 -24.48 10.41 -0.93
CA MET A 29 -23.13 10.96 -0.79
C MET A 29 -22.24 9.98 -0.02
N VAL A 30 -20.96 9.91 -0.39
CA VAL A 30 -19.94 9.12 0.30
C VAL A 30 -19.04 10.06 1.11
N HIS A 31 -18.93 9.83 2.42
CA HIS A 31 -18.02 10.57 3.28
C HIS A 31 -16.81 9.70 3.60
N ILE A 32 -15.60 10.20 3.35
CA ILE A 32 -14.36 9.44 3.56
C ILE A 32 -13.50 10.19 4.57
N HIS A 33 -13.33 9.61 5.75
CA HIS A 33 -12.50 10.17 6.81
C HIS A 33 -11.24 9.31 6.98
N ALA A 34 -10.06 9.91 6.87
CA ALA A 34 -8.78 9.22 7.04
C ALA A 34 -7.77 10.09 7.79
N PRO A 35 -6.80 9.52 8.52
CA PRO A 35 -5.74 10.31 9.15
C PRO A 35 -4.82 10.94 8.08
N ALA A 36 -4.23 12.09 8.38
CA ALA A 36 -3.32 12.81 7.49
C ALA A 36 -1.91 12.22 7.46
N ASP A 37 -1.80 10.89 7.39
CA ASP A 37 -0.55 10.13 7.21
C ASP A 37 -0.51 9.47 5.82
N ALA A 38 0.66 8.97 5.41
CA ALA A 38 0.82 8.29 4.12
C ALA A 38 -0.18 7.14 3.91
N VAL A 39 -0.40 6.31 4.93
CA VAL A 39 -1.37 5.19 4.88
C VAL A 39 -2.80 5.69 4.69
N GLY A 40 -3.16 6.79 5.34
CA GLY A 40 -4.48 7.42 5.21
C GLY A 40 -4.70 8.00 3.81
N VAL A 41 -3.70 8.68 3.25
CA VAL A 41 -3.74 9.17 1.86
C VAL A 41 -3.91 8.02 0.86
N LEU A 42 -3.11 6.95 0.99
CA LEU A 42 -3.19 5.78 0.13
C LEU A 42 -4.59 5.15 0.18
N SER A 43 -5.12 4.91 1.39
CA SER A 43 -6.43 4.30 1.60
C SER A 43 -7.57 5.16 1.03
N LEU A 44 -7.58 6.44 1.38
CA LEU A 44 -8.63 7.38 0.95
C LEU A 44 -8.65 7.55 -0.56
N SER A 45 -7.48 7.62 -1.18
CA SER A 45 -7.34 7.85 -2.63
C SER A 45 -7.96 6.73 -3.46
N PHE A 46 -7.94 5.47 -2.97
CA PHE A 46 -8.62 4.37 -3.66
C PHE A 46 -10.14 4.57 -3.69
N ILE A 47 -10.75 4.90 -2.57
CA ILE A 47 -12.19 5.14 -2.47
C ILE A 47 -12.58 6.38 -3.30
N GLU A 48 -11.79 7.45 -3.20
CA GLU A 48 -12.00 8.67 -3.98
C GLU A 48 -11.88 8.41 -5.49
N ALA A 49 -10.87 7.66 -5.94
CA ALA A 49 -10.72 7.26 -7.33
C ALA A 49 -11.94 6.48 -7.85
N ALA A 50 -12.48 5.57 -7.04
CA ALA A 50 -13.69 4.81 -7.40
C ALA A 50 -14.93 5.72 -7.48
N CYS A 51 -15.11 6.65 -6.54
CA CYS A 51 -16.20 7.61 -6.58
C CYS A 51 -16.13 8.48 -7.85
N LEU A 52 -14.92 8.97 -8.17
CA LEU A 52 -14.67 9.77 -9.38
C LEU A 52 -14.92 8.99 -10.68
N ASP A 53 -14.52 7.72 -10.74
CA ASP A 53 -14.74 6.88 -11.91
C ASP A 53 -16.20 6.45 -12.10
N LEU A 54 -16.98 6.37 -11.01
CA LEU A 54 -18.42 6.08 -11.04
C LEU A 54 -19.31 7.32 -11.13
N GLY A 55 -18.77 8.52 -10.88
CA GLY A 55 -19.55 9.75 -10.76
C GLY A 55 -20.40 9.82 -9.48
N VAL A 56 -19.99 9.13 -8.41
CA VAL A 56 -20.65 9.16 -7.10
C VAL A 56 -20.23 10.43 -6.35
N PRO A 57 -21.15 11.24 -5.83
CA PRO A 57 -20.82 12.39 -5.00
C PRO A 57 -20.07 11.95 -3.73
N TYR A 58 -18.98 12.64 -3.41
CA TYR A 58 -18.19 12.34 -2.22
C TYR A 58 -17.69 13.60 -1.52
N ALA A 59 -17.38 13.45 -0.23
CA ALA A 59 -16.67 14.42 0.57
C ALA A 59 -15.53 13.71 1.32
N ARG A 60 -14.31 14.23 1.18
CA ARG A 60 -13.14 13.71 1.89
C ARG A 60 -12.77 14.60 3.07
N ARG A 61 -12.26 14.01 4.13
CA ARG A 61 -11.72 14.72 5.30
C ARG A 61 -10.46 14.03 5.80
N PHE A 62 -9.38 14.80 5.86
CA PHE A 62 -8.18 14.41 6.59
C PHE A 62 -8.27 14.85 8.05
N MET A 63 -8.16 13.87 8.94
CA MET A 63 -8.08 14.05 10.39
C MET A 63 -6.60 14.28 10.79
N PRO A 64 -6.31 14.73 12.02
CA PRO A 64 -4.93 14.83 12.48
C PRO A 64 -4.14 13.54 12.21
N PRO A 65 -2.86 13.63 11.82
CA PRO A 65 -2.03 12.46 11.62
C PRO A 65 -1.81 11.75 12.96
N HIS A 66 -1.74 10.42 12.92
CA HIS A 66 -1.63 9.57 14.10
C HIS A 66 -0.44 9.96 14.98
N ARG A 67 0.70 10.30 14.36
CA ARG A 67 1.92 10.72 15.09
C ARG A 67 1.77 11.99 15.93
N THR A 68 0.75 12.81 15.67
CA THR A 68 0.48 14.04 16.44
C THR A 68 -0.51 13.83 17.56
N LEU A 69 -1.15 12.66 17.62
CA LEU A 69 -2.13 12.35 18.64
C LEU A 69 -1.43 11.92 19.94
N PRO A 70 -1.94 12.34 21.11
CA PRO A 70 -1.66 11.69 22.37
C PRO A 70 -2.02 10.19 22.31
N ARG A 71 -1.28 9.36 23.03
CA ARG A 71 -1.45 7.89 23.02
C ARG A 71 -2.85 7.41 23.38
N ASP A 72 -3.55 8.15 24.24
CA ASP A 72 -4.88 7.77 24.74
C ASP A 72 -6.02 8.48 23.97
N GLU A 73 -5.70 9.32 22.98
CA GLU A 73 -6.71 10.03 22.20
C GLU A 73 -7.31 9.12 21.13
N VAL A 74 -8.61 8.82 21.28
CA VAL A 74 -9.38 8.08 20.29
C VAL A 74 -10.04 9.06 19.34
N ILE A 75 -9.68 9.00 18.06
CA ILE A 75 -10.35 9.79 17.03
C ILE A 75 -11.72 9.18 16.75
N HIS A 76 -12.73 10.03 16.71
CA HIS A 76 -14.05 9.66 16.22
C HIS A 76 -14.37 10.42 14.92
N PRO A 77 -14.98 9.76 13.94
CA PRO A 77 -15.45 10.47 12.76
C PRO A 77 -16.58 11.43 13.15
N GLN A 78 -16.72 12.51 12.38
CA GLN A 78 -17.89 13.38 12.51
C GLN A 78 -19.16 12.58 12.17
N HIS A 79 -20.21 12.75 12.97
CA HIS A 79 -21.53 12.21 12.66
C HIS A 79 -22.07 12.81 11.36
N ILE A 80 -22.61 11.97 10.50
CA ILE A 80 -23.34 12.37 9.29
C ILE A 80 -24.78 11.87 9.41
N GLU A 81 -25.74 12.70 9.02
CA GLU A 81 -27.17 12.35 9.08
C GLU A 81 -27.58 11.49 7.89
N ASP A 82 -27.05 11.78 6.70
CA ASP A 82 -27.36 11.10 5.44
C ASP A 82 -26.10 10.67 4.69
N GLY A 83 -26.16 9.53 4.00
CA GLY A 83 -25.10 9.01 3.15
C GLY A 83 -24.31 7.84 3.74
N CYS A 84 -23.18 7.52 3.11
CA CYS A 84 -22.31 6.40 3.49
C CYS A 84 -20.99 6.94 4.03
N LEU A 85 -20.77 6.80 5.34
CA LEU A 85 -19.50 7.17 5.99
C LEU A 85 -18.54 5.97 6.02
N LEU A 86 -17.38 6.16 5.43
CA LEU A 86 -16.20 5.32 5.61
C LEU A 86 -15.21 6.03 6.53
N PHE A 87 -15.00 5.44 7.71
CA PHE A 87 -13.95 5.86 8.63
C PHE A 87 -12.76 4.91 8.48
N LEU A 88 -11.67 5.41 7.91
CA LEU A 88 -10.45 4.67 7.61
C LEU A 88 -9.47 4.83 8.76
N ASP A 89 -9.22 3.74 9.47
CA ASP A 89 -8.46 3.73 10.70
C ASP A 89 -7.30 2.72 10.63
N PRO A 90 -6.24 3.04 9.87
CA PRO A 90 -5.16 2.09 9.59
C PRO A 90 -4.27 1.77 10.80
N PHE A 91 -4.35 2.57 11.87
CA PHE A 91 -3.49 2.47 13.05
C PHE A 91 -4.15 1.77 14.24
N GLU A 92 -5.42 1.38 14.10
CA GLU A 92 -6.11 0.52 15.05
C GLU A 92 -5.48 -0.89 15.08
N ASP A 93 -5.71 -1.60 16.18
CA ASP A 93 -5.27 -2.98 16.35
C ASP A 93 -5.87 -3.90 15.27
N THR A 94 -5.25 -5.05 15.06
CA THR A 94 -5.80 -6.05 14.13
C THR A 94 -6.88 -6.87 14.83
N TRP A 95 -8.10 -6.84 14.30
CA TRP A 95 -9.26 -7.52 14.87
C TRP A 95 -9.58 -8.80 14.11
N ALA A 96 -10.08 -9.83 14.80
CA ALA A 96 -10.78 -10.91 14.11
C ALA A 96 -12.09 -10.35 13.52
N LEU A 97 -12.54 -10.91 12.39
CA LEU A 97 -13.74 -10.43 11.71
C LEU A 97 -14.98 -10.46 12.62
N ASP A 98 -15.12 -11.52 13.42
CA ASP A 98 -16.24 -11.71 14.35
C ASP A 98 -16.21 -10.77 15.56
N ASP A 99 -15.06 -10.16 15.86
CA ASP A 99 -14.90 -9.22 16.98
C ASP A 99 -15.17 -7.77 16.56
N LEU A 100 -15.36 -7.50 15.26
CA LEU A 100 -15.68 -6.17 14.76
C LEU A 100 -17.07 -5.74 15.22
N LYS A 101 -17.09 -4.73 16.09
CA LYS A 101 -18.34 -4.15 16.61
C LYS A 101 -19.11 -3.45 15.48
N GLU A 102 -20.42 -3.67 15.45
CA GLU A 102 -21.31 -2.88 14.59
C GLU A 102 -21.26 -1.40 14.98
N LYS A 103 -21.20 -0.55 13.95
CA LYS A 103 -21.15 0.91 14.07
C LYS A 103 -22.18 1.50 13.10
N PRO A 104 -22.68 2.71 13.35
CA PRO A 104 -23.56 3.42 12.40
C PRO A 104 -22.84 3.87 11.11
N TYR A 105 -21.56 3.52 10.95
CA TYR A 105 -20.71 3.83 9.81
C TYR A 105 -19.80 2.65 9.51
N HIS A 106 -19.22 2.62 8.31
CA HIS A 106 -18.24 1.59 7.94
C HIS A 106 -16.87 1.96 8.52
N HIS A 107 -16.48 1.29 9.61
CA HIS A 107 -15.15 1.44 10.22
C HIS A 107 -14.16 0.44 9.61
N LEU A 108 -13.24 0.91 8.78
CA LEU A 108 -12.21 0.06 8.19
C LEU A 108 -10.96 0.11 9.08
N THR A 109 -10.69 -1.00 9.72
CA THR A 109 -9.53 -1.29 10.57
C THR A 109 -8.80 -2.53 10.00
N PRO A 110 -7.52 -2.77 10.30
CA PRO A 110 -6.86 -4.02 9.95
C PRO A 110 -7.63 -5.25 10.47
N VAL A 111 -7.78 -6.27 9.63
CA VAL A 111 -8.54 -7.49 9.96
C VAL A 111 -7.64 -8.72 9.83
N ALA A 112 -7.70 -9.63 10.80
CA ALA A 112 -7.03 -10.92 10.72
C ALA A 112 -7.67 -11.79 9.63
N VAL A 113 -6.84 -12.35 8.74
CA VAL A 113 -7.28 -13.17 7.61
C VAL A 113 -6.42 -14.42 7.48
N SER A 114 -6.94 -15.43 6.79
CA SER A 114 -6.20 -16.64 6.45
C SER A 114 -5.95 -16.74 4.95
N VAL A 115 -4.69 -16.90 4.57
CA VAL A 115 -4.26 -17.05 3.17
C VAL A 115 -3.77 -18.47 2.95
N ARG A 116 -4.31 -19.14 1.93
CA ARG A 116 -3.85 -20.47 1.53
C ARG A 116 -2.81 -20.34 0.42
N LEU A 117 -1.56 -20.62 0.75
CA LEU A 117 -0.42 -20.49 -0.17
C LEU A 117 0.10 -21.86 -0.63
N GLY A 118 0.65 -21.88 -1.85
CA GLY A 118 1.37 -23.01 -2.42
C GLY A 118 0.50 -24.19 -2.88
N SER A 119 1.14 -25.19 -3.48
CA SER A 119 0.49 -26.42 -3.98
C SER A 119 -0.06 -27.30 -2.85
N SER A 120 0.52 -27.20 -1.65
CA SER A 120 0.06 -27.89 -0.44
C SER A 120 -1.13 -27.19 0.25
N LYS A 121 -1.53 -26.00 -0.20
CA LYS A 121 -2.60 -25.16 0.38
C LYS A 121 -2.45 -24.96 1.89
N SER A 122 -1.22 -24.84 2.39
CA SER A 122 -1.01 -24.58 3.82
C SER A 122 -1.61 -23.22 4.19
N GLU A 123 -2.48 -23.22 5.18
CA GLU A 123 -3.11 -22.02 5.70
C GLU A 123 -2.08 -21.21 6.50
N ARG A 124 -2.00 -19.91 6.19
CA ARG A 124 -1.14 -18.94 6.84
C ARG A 124 -1.99 -17.78 7.32
N HIS A 125 -1.81 -17.37 8.56
CA HIS A 125 -2.50 -16.21 9.10
C HIS A 125 -1.73 -14.94 8.80
N GLY A 126 -2.45 -13.86 8.51
CA GLY A 126 -1.91 -12.53 8.31
C GLY A 126 -2.94 -11.47 8.67
N ALA A 127 -2.59 -10.20 8.43
CA ALA A 127 -3.48 -9.07 8.66
C ALA A 127 -3.72 -8.33 7.36
N LEU A 128 -4.98 -8.19 6.95
CA LEU A 128 -5.37 -7.39 5.80
C LEU A 128 -5.52 -5.93 6.24
N ASP A 129 -4.63 -5.07 5.76
CA ASP A 129 -4.63 -3.66 6.14
C ASP A 129 -5.72 -2.84 5.42
N VAL A 130 -5.90 -1.58 5.85
CA VAL A 130 -6.95 -0.69 5.35
C VAL A 130 -6.71 -0.24 3.90
N VAL A 131 -5.46 -0.07 3.46
CA VAL A 131 -5.12 0.24 2.05
C VAL A 131 -5.55 -0.90 1.15
N ALA A 132 -5.21 -2.15 1.50
CA ALA A 132 -5.60 -3.33 0.74
C ALA A 132 -7.13 -3.49 0.68
N GLN A 133 -7.83 -3.29 1.81
CA GLN A 133 -9.30 -3.29 1.85
C GLN A 133 -9.88 -2.19 0.93
N CYS A 134 -9.37 -0.97 0.99
CA CYS A 134 -9.84 0.13 0.14
C CYS A 134 -9.57 -0.12 -1.34
N ALA A 135 -8.42 -0.71 -1.68
CA ALA A 135 -8.08 -1.08 -3.05
C ALA A 135 -9.03 -2.17 -3.60
N ALA A 136 -9.42 -3.14 -2.78
CA ALA A 136 -10.41 -4.15 -3.15
C ALA A 136 -11.82 -3.57 -3.30
N ILE A 137 -12.26 -2.69 -2.38
CA ILE A 137 -13.53 -1.94 -2.51
C ILE A 137 -13.54 -1.14 -3.81
N ALA A 138 -12.48 -0.38 -4.08
CA ALA A 138 -12.36 0.43 -5.30
C ALA A 138 -12.41 -0.44 -6.57
N SER A 139 -11.73 -1.58 -6.56
CA SER A 139 -11.73 -2.53 -7.68
C SER A 139 -13.10 -3.18 -7.89
N ALA A 140 -13.84 -3.49 -6.82
CA ALA A 140 -15.18 -4.05 -6.90
C ALA A 140 -16.24 -3.01 -7.34
N LEU A 141 -16.04 -1.74 -6.97
CA LEU A 141 -16.90 -0.62 -7.38
C LEU A 141 -16.69 -0.25 -8.85
N ALA A 142 -15.46 -0.01 -9.26
CA ALA A 142 -15.09 0.48 -10.57
C ALA A 142 -13.97 -0.37 -11.20
N PRO A 143 -14.24 -1.64 -11.56
CA PRO A 143 -13.22 -2.58 -12.06
C PRO A 143 -12.54 -2.10 -13.36
N ASN A 144 -13.24 -1.29 -14.15
CA ASN A 144 -12.73 -0.68 -15.39
C ASN A 144 -12.41 0.81 -15.24
N GLY A 145 -12.46 1.35 -14.01
CA GLY A 145 -12.21 2.76 -13.72
C GLY A 145 -10.77 3.16 -14.03
N ALA A 146 -10.58 4.25 -14.80
CA ALA A 146 -9.25 4.67 -15.21
C ALA A 146 -8.37 5.09 -14.03
N ARG A 147 -8.93 5.76 -13.02
CA ARG A 147 -8.21 6.17 -11.80
C ARG A 147 -7.96 4.99 -10.89
N VAL A 148 -8.96 4.12 -10.69
CA VAL A 148 -8.80 2.91 -9.87
C VAL A 148 -7.67 2.02 -10.41
N ARG A 149 -7.67 1.77 -11.73
CA ARG A 149 -6.60 1.00 -12.39
C ARG A 149 -5.24 1.67 -12.25
N ARG A 150 -5.18 2.99 -12.31
CA ARG A 150 -3.94 3.77 -12.15
C ARG A 150 -3.35 3.64 -10.74
N LEU A 151 -4.18 3.65 -9.70
CA LEU A 151 -3.72 3.54 -8.30
C LEU A 151 -3.39 2.11 -7.88
N ARG A 152 -3.93 1.12 -8.61
CA ARG A 152 -3.86 -0.29 -8.25
C ARG A 152 -2.47 -0.86 -7.90
N PRO A 153 -1.35 -0.45 -8.53
CA PRO A 153 -0.02 -0.89 -8.12
C PRO A 153 0.31 -0.67 -6.64
N PHE A 154 -0.39 0.24 -5.97
CA PHE A 154 -0.18 0.57 -4.56
C PHE A 154 -1.06 -0.25 -3.60
N ALA A 155 -1.84 -1.21 -4.08
CA ALA A 155 -2.81 -1.95 -3.24
C ALA A 155 -2.17 -2.68 -2.05
N GLY A 156 -0.91 -3.14 -2.18
CA GLY A 156 -0.18 -3.82 -1.09
C GLY A 156 0.69 -2.91 -0.22
N THR A 157 0.62 -1.58 -0.40
CA THR A 157 1.55 -0.65 0.29
C THR A 157 1.25 -0.44 1.76
N GLY A 158 0.01 -0.61 2.20
CA GLY A 158 -0.28 -0.53 3.63
C GLY A 158 0.30 -1.71 4.40
N LEU A 159 0.31 -2.92 3.83
CA LEU A 159 1.05 -4.07 4.38
C LEU A 159 2.55 -3.80 4.50
N TRP A 160 3.13 -3.12 3.50
CA TRP A 160 4.52 -2.65 3.57
C TRP A 160 4.73 -1.63 4.70
N LEU A 161 3.75 -0.80 5.00
CA LEU A 161 3.85 0.22 6.06
C LEU A 161 3.60 -0.34 7.47
N ARG A 162 3.21 -1.62 7.59
CA ARG A 162 3.05 -2.33 8.86
C ARG A 162 4.31 -3.11 9.24
N GLU A 163 4.36 -3.46 10.52
CA GLU A 163 5.49 -4.15 11.16
C GLU A 163 5.54 -5.68 10.87
N ALA A 164 4.57 -6.24 10.14
CA ALA A 164 4.52 -7.68 9.88
C ALA A 164 5.81 -8.18 9.21
N LEU A 165 6.27 -7.45 8.18
CA LEU A 165 7.53 -7.72 7.49
C LEU A 165 8.75 -7.49 8.38
N ASP A 166 8.65 -6.81 9.53
CA ASP A 166 9.78 -6.57 10.43
C ASP A 166 10.03 -7.76 11.38
N THR A 167 9.15 -8.76 11.38
CA THR A 167 9.30 -9.96 12.23
C THR A 167 9.29 -11.25 11.42
N THR A 168 8.48 -11.35 10.38
CA THR A 168 8.29 -12.57 9.61
C THR A 168 7.85 -12.28 8.17
N PHE A 169 7.73 -13.34 7.38
CA PHE A 169 7.12 -13.29 6.05
C PHE A 169 5.63 -12.93 6.14
N ASP A 170 5.16 -12.01 5.29
CA ASP A 170 3.75 -11.60 5.23
C ASP A 170 3.02 -12.28 4.05
N PRO A 171 2.14 -13.28 4.31
CA PRO A 171 1.43 -14.01 3.26
C PRO A 171 0.42 -13.16 2.49
N VAL A 172 -0.12 -12.11 3.11
CA VAL A 172 -1.07 -11.19 2.48
C VAL A 172 -0.31 -10.31 1.49
N HIS A 173 0.84 -9.77 1.90
CA HIS A 173 1.67 -8.91 1.05
C HIS A 173 2.13 -9.64 -0.21
N THR A 174 2.70 -10.83 -0.03
CA THR A 174 3.13 -11.69 -1.14
C THR A 174 1.98 -12.03 -2.06
N SER A 175 0.83 -12.44 -1.53
CA SER A 175 -0.30 -12.82 -2.37
C SER A 175 -0.85 -11.64 -3.19
N ILE A 176 -0.92 -10.42 -2.63
CA ILE A 176 -1.34 -9.24 -3.39
C ILE A 176 -0.29 -8.89 -4.44
N ARG A 177 0.99 -8.89 -4.09
CA ARG A 177 2.09 -8.63 -5.02
C ARG A 177 2.05 -9.57 -6.21
N ASP A 178 1.88 -10.86 -5.98
CA ASP A 178 1.85 -11.88 -7.02
C ASP A 178 0.63 -11.68 -7.95
N VAL A 179 -0.55 -11.40 -7.40
CA VAL A 179 -1.75 -11.06 -8.20
C VAL A 179 -1.51 -9.84 -9.09
N LEU A 180 -0.89 -8.78 -8.56
CA LEU A 180 -0.57 -7.56 -9.30
C LEU A 180 0.50 -7.79 -10.37
N SER A 181 1.47 -8.66 -10.10
CA SER A 181 2.53 -9.02 -11.04
C SER A 181 1.96 -9.85 -12.19
N ASP A 182 1.18 -10.90 -11.87
CA ASP A 182 0.62 -11.83 -12.85
C ASP A 182 -0.33 -11.15 -13.85
N GLU A 183 -1.07 -10.12 -13.40
CA GLU A 183 -1.93 -9.34 -14.29
C GLU A 183 -1.21 -8.18 -15.02
N GLY A 184 0.07 -7.96 -14.72
CA GLY A 184 0.90 -6.91 -15.32
C GLY A 184 0.72 -5.49 -14.77
N SER A 185 0.09 -5.33 -13.60
CA SER A 185 -0.03 -4.02 -12.92
C SER A 185 1.33 -3.52 -12.40
N ILE A 186 2.21 -4.45 -12.02
CA ILE A 186 3.58 -4.17 -11.59
C ILE A 186 4.55 -5.15 -12.22
N ARG A 187 5.83 -4.78 -12.27
CA ARG A 187 6.94 -5.69 -12.50
C ARG A 187 7.70 -5.87 -11.20
N VAL A 188 7.90 -7.11 -10.78
CA VAL A 188 8.75 -7.45 -9.64
C VAL A 188 10.18 -7.65 -10.15
N VAL A 189 11.12 -6.85 -9.66
CA VAL A 189 12.53 -6.87 -10.12
C VAL A 189 13.50 -6.79 -8.94
N ALA A 190 14.77 -7.16 -9.17
CA ALA A 190 15.80 -6.98 -8.16
C ALA A 190 16.22 -5.50 -8.05
N LEU A 191 16.82 -5.12 -6.91
CA LEU A 191 17.30 -3.75 -6.66
C LEU A 191 18.17 -3.17 -7.78
N PRO A 192 19.12 -3.91 -8.40
CA PRO A 192 19.93 -3.36 -9.48
C PRO A 192 19.16 -2.99 -10.75
N ASP A 193 17.95 -3.54 -10.95
CA ASP A 193 17.06 -3.24 -12.09
C ASP A 193 16.21 -1.97 -11.87
N VAL A 194 16.17 -1.42 -10.64
CA VAL A 194 15.48 -0.17 -10.36
C VAL A 194 16.38 1.01 -10.78
N PRO A 195 15.92 1.90 -11.68
CA PRO A 195 16.74 3.02 -12.13
C PRO A 195 17.10 4.04 -11.03
N SER A 196 16.19 4.30 -10.09
CA SER A 196 16.37 5.32 -9.04
C SER A 196 15.77 4.87 -7.70
N PRO A 197 16.29 3.81 -7.07
CA PRO A 197 15.81 3.35 -5.77
C PRO A 197 16.22 4.31 -4.66
N SER A 198 15.42 4.36 -3.60
CA SER A 198 15.82 4.98 -2.33
C SER A 198 16.64 4.01 -1.49
N ASN A 199 17.97 4.15 -1.59
CA ASN A 199 18.92 3.27 -0.90
C ASN A 199 18.93 3.47 0.62
N GLU A 200 18.49 4.63 1.11
CA GLU A 200 18.42 4.97 2.54
C GLU A 200 17.51 4.03 3.33
N MET A 201 16.60 3.34 2.63
CA MET A 201 15.74 2.31 3.19
C MET A 201 16.51 1.06 3.66
N ILE A 202 17.74 0.86 3.18
CA ILE A 202 18.53 -0.35 3.41
C ILE A 202 19.82 0.06 4.15
N PRO A 203 19.85 -0.04 5.49
CA PRO A 203 21.02 0.28 6.28
C PRO A 203 22.26 -0.48 5.82
N ASN A 204 23.41 0.18 5.89
CA ASN A 204 24.72 -0.35 5.51
C ASN A 204 24.87 -0.78 4.04
N LEU A 205 23.88 -0.48 3.18
CA LEU A 205 23.99 -0.75 1.75
C LEU A 205 25.03 0.17 1.09
N SER A 206 26.01 -0.42 0.42
CA SER A 206 27.03 0.35 -0.30
C SER A 206 26.51 0.86 -1.65
N ALA A 207 26.16 2.15 -1.70
CA ALA A 207 25.73 2.82 -2.94
C ALA A 207 26.75 2.68 -4.08
N ARG A 208 28.05 2.67 -3.75
CA ARG A 208 29.14 2.44 -4.72
C ARG A 208 29.09 1.03 -5.31
N MET A 209 28.88 0.01 -4.47
CA MET A 209 28.77 -1.38 -4.95
C MET A 209 27.51 -1.57 -5.78
N LEU A 210 26.37 -1.04 -5.34
CA LEU A 210 25.12 -1.09 -6.10
C LEU A 210 25.29 -0.44 -7.48
N THR A 211 25.87 0.76 -7.55
CA THR A 211 26.11 1.46 -8.83
C THR A 211 26.97 0.63 -9.79
N ARG A 212 27.99 -0.06 -9.28
CA ARG A 212 28.82 -0.96 -10.10
C ARG A 212 28.03 -2.19 -10.54
N LEU A 213 27.22 -2.75 -9.64
CA LEU A 213 26.39 -3.92 -9.91
C LEU A 213 25.36 -3.61 -10.99
N THR A 214 24.60 -2.52 -10.88
CA THR A 214 23.61 -2.07 -11.88
C THR A 214 24.20 -1.98 -13.29
N LYS A 215 25.45 -1.52 -13.44
CA LYS A 215 26.14 -1.45 -14.75
C LYS A 215 26.51 -2.83 -15.32
N ALA A 216 26.82 -3.79 -14.46
CA ALA A 216 27.19 -5.14 -14.87
C ALA A 216 25.97 -6.09 -15.00
N TRP A 217 24.87 -5.77 -14.31
CA TRP A 217 23.67 -6.59 -14.15
C TRP A 217 23.07 -7.15 -15.45
N PRO A 218 22.96 -6.38 -16.56
CA PRO A 218 22.41 -6.88 -17.81
C PRO A 218 23.28 -7.96 -18.48
N LYS A 219 24.55 -8.09 -18.08
CA LYS A 219 25.54 -9.02 -18.66
C LYS A 219 25.75 -10.28 -17.82
N MET A 220 25.14 -10.35 -16.63
CA MET A 220 25.28 -11.45 -15.69
C MET A 220 24.20 -12.51 -15.94
N ASP A 221 24.58 -13.79 -15.83
CA ASP A 221 23.65 -14.90 -15.74
C ASP A 221 23.03 -15.01 -14.33
N VAL A 222 22.16 -16.01 -14.14
CA VAL A 222 21.43 -16.20 -12.88
C VAL A 222 22.36 -16.48 -11.70
N GLU A 223 23.41 -17.30 -11.89
CA GLU A 223 24.35 -17.65 -10.82
C GLU A 223 25.17 -16.44 -10.38
N ALA A 224 25.71 -15.68 -11.35
CA ALA A 224 26.45 -14.45 -11.08
C ALA A 224 25.59 -13.39 -10.39
N ARG A 225 24.31 -13.26 -10.78
CA ARG A 225 23.34 -12.35 -10.15
C ARG A 225 23.08 -12.72 -8.69
N THR A 226 22.82 -13.99 -8.41
CA THR A 226 22.61 -14.49 -7.05
C THR A 226 23.81 -14.20 -6.17
N GLN A 227 25.01 -14.58 -6.62
CA GLN A 227 26.25 -14.35 -5.86
C GLN A 227 26.49 -12.86 -5.60
N ALA A 228 26.33 -12.01 -6.63
CA ALA A 228 26.56 -10.58 -6.50
C ALA A 228 25.56 -9.89 -5.55
N LEU A 229 24.29 -10.31 -5.53
CA LEU A 229 23.31 -9.81 -4.56
C LEU A 229 23.65 -10.26 -3.13
N SER A 230 24.05 -11.53 -2.94
CA SER A 230 24.47 -12.04 -1.63
C SER A 230 25.66 -11.23 -1.08
N GLU A 231 26.64 -10.90 -1.91
CA GLU A 231 27.77 -10.06 -1.52
C GLU A 231 27.36 -8.62 -1.20
N LEU A 232 26.43 -8.05 -1.99
CA LEU A 232 25.93 -6.69 -1.77
C LEU A 232 25.18 -6.57 -0.44
N VAL A 233 24.37 -7.56 -0.08
CA VAL A 233 23.47 -7.51 1.08
C VAL A 233 24.14 -7.97 2.38
N LEU A 234 25.26 -8.69 2.32
CA LEU A 234 25.93 -9.24 3.50
C LEU A 234 26.16 -8.20 4.63
N PRO A 235 26.56 -6.94 4.36
CA PRO A 235 26.69 -5.93 5.40
C PRO A 235 25.36 -5.51 6.03
N CYS A 236 24.26 -5.59 5.27
CA CYS A 236 22.92 -5.20 5.71
C CYS A 236 22.31 -6.18 6.71
N LEU A 237 22.69 -7.46 6.64
CA LEU A 237 22.19 -8.52 7.54
C LEU A 237 22.60 -8.35 9.01
N ASN A 238 23.60 -7.52 9.28
CA ASN A 238 24.04 -7.23 10.65
C ASN A 238 23.28 -6.08 11.32
N ASP A 239 22.39 -5.39 10.58
CA ASP A 239 21.62 -4.28 11.13
C ASP A 239 20.34 -4.78 11.82
N PRO A 240 20.13 -4.52 13.12
CA PRO A 240 18.95 -5.00 13.83
C PRO A 240 17.67 -4.24 13.44
N LYS A 241 17.75 -3.15 12.66
CA LYS A 241 16.59 -2.33 12.28
C LYS A 241 15.79 -2.90 11.11
N LEU A 242 16.35 -3.83 10.34
CA LEU A 242 15.64 -4.51 9.27
C LEU A 242 15.69 -6.02 9.47
N SER A 243 14.52 -6.65 9.39
CA SER A 243 14.41 -8.10 9.39
C SER A 243 14.92 -8.70 8.07
N THR A 244 15.23 -9.99 8.09
CA THR A 244 15.57 -10.73 6.85
C THR A 244 14.44 -10.71 5.81
N PRO A 245 13.16 -10.95 6.16
CA PRO A 245 12.05 -10.80 5.20
C PRO A 245 11.96 -9.41 4.57
N ARG A 246 12.15 -8.35 5.36
CA ARG A 246 12.12 -6.96 4.87
C ARG A 246 13.26 -6.71 3.88
N ILE A 247 14.46 -7.20 4.20
CA ILE A 247 15.61 -7.13 3.29
C ILE A 247 15.33 -7.90 2.00
N GLU A 248 14.70 -9.06 2.07
CA GLU A 248 14.35 -9.86 0.90
C GLU A 248 13.47 -9.06 -0.08
N GLU A 249 12.40 -8.45 0.42
CA GLU A 249 11.54 -7.58 -0.41
C GLU A 249 12.30 -6.37 -0.98
N LEU A 250 13.21 -5.77 -0.20
CA LEU A 250 14.00 -4.61 -0.62
C LEU A 250 15.10 -4.93 -1.63
N ILE A 251 15.52 -6.18 -1.76
CA ILE A 251 16.63 -6.58 -2.64
C ILE A 251 16.14 -7.37 -3.84
N TRP A 252 15.18 -8.28 -3.68
CA TRP A 252 14.71 -9.18 -4.75
C TRP A 252 13.35 -8.79 -5.31
N HIS A 253 12.48 -8.11 -4.55
CA HIS A 253 11.08 -7.91 -4.91
C HIS A 253 10.66 -6.43 -5.03
N ARG A 254 11.43 -5.63 -5.78
CA ARG A 254 11.11 -4.23 -6.05
C ARG A 254 9.94 -4.12 -7.02
N LEU A 255 8.99 -3.25 -6.70
CA LEU A 255 7.75 -3.11 -7.45
C LEU A 255 7.82 -1.92 -8.42
N LEU A 256 8.11 -2.17 -9.69
CA LEU A 256 8.15 -1.13 -10.74
C LEU A 256 6.80 -0.99 -11.46
N ILE A 257 6.43 0.26 -11.76
CA ILE A 257 5.21 0.59 -12.51
C ILE A 257 5.62 1.15 -13.88
N GLY A 258 5.26 0.45 -14.95
CA GLY A 258 5.54 0.89 -16.32
C GLY A 258 7.02 1.28 -16.51
N SER A 259 7.24 2.53 -16.94
CA SER A 259 8.54 3.16 -17.12
C SER A 259 8.94 4.13 -15.99
N HIS A 260 8.20 4.16 -14.87
CA HIS A 260 8.55 5.02 -13.74
C HIS A 260 9.92 4.62 -13.16
N PRO A 261 10.87 5.55 -12.98
CA PRO A 261 12.24 5.20 -12.59
C PRO A 261 12.38 4.82 -11.11
N VAL A 262 11.40 5.16 -10.29
CA VAL A 262 11.36 4.87 -8.85
C VAL A 262 10.28 3.83 -8.58
N ASP A 263 10.65 2.74 -7.90
CA ASP A 263 9.72 1.69 -7.49
C ASP A 263 8.75 2.18 -6.39
N VAL A 264 7.60 1.50 -6.27
CA VAL A 264 6.52 1.86 -5.36
C VAL A 264 7.01 2.08 -3.92
N VAL A 265 7.82 1.17 -3.41
CA VAL A 265 8.27 1.18 -2.02
C VAL A 265 9.20 2.38 -1.77
N SER A 266 10.06 2.72 -2.73
CA SER A 266 10.86 3.95 -2.66
C SER A 266 10.05 5.23 -2.81
N GLN A 267 9.00 5.24 -3.63
CA GLN A 267 8.10 6.40 -3.67
C GLN A 267 7.46 6.63 -2.29
N VAL A 268 6.92 5.58 -1.68
CA VAL A 268 6.32 5.64 -0.34
C VAL A 268 7.32 6.17 0.69
N HIS A 269 8.54 5.63 0.71
CA HIS A 269 9.56 6.06 1.66
C HIS A 269 9.99 7.52 1.47
N GLN A 270 10.22 7.96 0.23
CA GLN A 270 10.57 9.37 -0.06
C GLN A 270 9.46 10.32 0.38
N THR A 271 8.21 9.95 0.11
CA THR A 271 7.04 10.69 0.58
C THR A 271 7.00 10.78 2.11
N MET A 272 7.29 9.70 2.82
CA MET A 272 7.31 9.70 4.29
C MET A 272 8.44 10.55 4.87
N ASN A 273 9.65 10.51 4.29
CA ASN A 273 10.78 11.31 4.76
C ASN A 273 10.52 12.82 4.63
N GLY A 274 9.65 13.23 3.69
CA GLY A 274 9.25 14.62 3.50
C GLY A 274 7.97 15.05 4.23
N TRP A 275 7.41 14.22 5.11
CA TRP A 275 6.09 14.49 5.70
C TRP A 275 6.14 15.61 6.77
N PRO A 276 5.29 16.64 6.72
CA PRO A 276 5.38 17.81 7.62
C PRO A 276 5.06 17.50 9.08
N ASP A 277 5.90 17.91 10.04
CA ASP A 277 5.71 17.56 11.47
C ASP A 277 4.41 18.09 12.09
N GLY A 278 3.93 19.25 11.65
CA GLY A 278 2.71 19.88 12.17
C GLY A 278 1.42 19.25 11.65
N SER A 279 0.38 19.25 12.50
CA SER A 279 -0.92 18.63 12.21
C SER A 279 -1.65 19.29 11.04
N ASP A 280 -1.65 20.62 10.97
CA ASP A 280 -2.37 21.34 9.90
C ASP A 280 -1.59 21.32 8.58
N GLU A 281 -0.26 21.43 8.64
CA GLU A 281 0.61 21.24 7.49
C GLU A 281 0.46 19.82 6.92
N SER A 282 0.37 18.80 7.78
CA SER A 282 0.10 17.41 7.37
C SER A 282 -1.23 17.27 6.63
N LYS A 283 -2.32 17.89 7.12
CA LYS A 283 -3.62 17.83 6.43
C LYS A 283 -3.58 18.47 5.05
N ILE A 284 -2.92 19.63 4.92
CA ILE A 284 -2.75 20.32 3.64
C ILE A 284 -1.90 19.47 2.69
N HIS A 285 -0.80 18.91 3.20
CA HIS A 285 0.07 18.03 2.43
C HIS A 285 -0.67 16.77 1.96
N ALA A 286 -1.40 16.10 2.85
CA ALA A 286 -2.19 14.90 2.56
C ALA A 286 -3.23 15.17 1.46
N SER A 287 -3.95 16.30 1.54
CA SER A 287 -4.93 16.70 0.52
C SER A 287 -4.28 16.89 -0.86
N LYS A 288 -3.18 17.64 -0.92
CA LYS A 288 -2.45 17.89 -2.18
C LYS A 288 -1.85 16.60 -2.75
N LEU A 289 -1.32 15.74 -1.89
CA LEU A 289 -0.73 14.47 -2.29
C LEU A 289 -1.80 13.50 -2.80
N ALA A 290 -2.97 13.44 -2.19
CA ALA A 290 -4.10 12.64 -2.68
C ALA A 290 -4.50 13.06 -4.10
N ASP A 291 -4.65 14.37 -4.34
CA ASP A 291 -4.95 14.90 -5.68
C ASP A 291 -3.88 14.50 -6.70
N PHE A 292 -2.60 14.70 -6.34
CA PHE A 292 -1.48 14.32 -7.19
C PHE A 292 -1.51 12.81 -7.48
N PHE A 293 -1.68 11.99 -6.45
CA PHE A 293 -1.67 10.55 -6.56
C PHE A 293 -2.80 10.03 -7.45
N ILE A 294 -4.04 10.50 -7.24
CA ILE A 294 -5.21 10.12 -8.05
C ILE A 294 -5.00 10.48 -9.53
N VAL A 295 -4.41 11.65 -9.81
CA VAL A 295 -4.17 12.11 -11.19
C VAL A 295 -3.03 11.34 -11.85
N HIS A 296 -1.92 11.11 -11.13
CA HIS A 296 -0.66 10.65 -11.73
C HIS A 296 -0.36 9.17 -11.52
N GLY A 297 -0.94 8.51 -10.52
CA GLY A 297 -0.61 7.12 -10.19
C GLY A 297 0.79 6.94 -9.63
N SER A 298 1.31 7.99 -9.00
CA SER A 298 2.63 8.06 -8.40
C SER A 298 2.56 8.98 -7.19
N LEU A 299 3.38 8.72 -6.17
CA LEU A 299 3.48 9.61 -4.99
C LEU A 299 4.53 10.70 -5.16
N ILE A 300 5.34 10.61 -6.21
CA ILE A 300 6.37 11.58 -6.55
C ILE A 300 6.30 11.93 -8.04
N ALA A 301 6.75 13.12 -8.39
CA ALA A 301 6.91 13.47 -9.80
C ALA A 301 7.99 12.59 -10.43
N SER A 302 7.72 12.05 -11.61
CA SER A 302 8.81 11.50 -12.43
C SER A 302 9.77 12.64 -12.76
N PRO A 303 11.09 12.47 -12.61
CA PRO A 303 12.03 13.45 -13.12
C PRO A 303 11.73 13.62 -14.61
N SER A 304 11.61 14.87 -15.07
CA SER A 304 11.43 15.19 -16.49
C SER A 304 12.50 14.45 -17.28
N SER A 305 12.12 13.72 -18.33
CA SER A 305 13.10 13.08 -19.20
C SER A 305 14.02 14.17 -19.73
N THR A 306 15.26 14.16 -19.29
CA THR A 306 16.33 14.89 -19.97
C THR A 306 16.68 14.08 -21.21
N ASP A 307 15.76 14.08 -22.18
CA ASP A 307 16.02 13.72 -23.57
C ASP A 307 16.18 15.01 -24.37
#